data_AF-A0A819M1S2-F1
#
_entry.id   AF-A0A819M1S2-F1
#
_cell.length_a   1.000
_cell.length_b   1.000
_cell.length_c   1.000
_cell.angle_alpha   90.00
_cell.angle_beta   90.00
_cell.angle_gamma   90.00
#
_symmetry.space_group_name_H-M   'P 1'
#
loop_
_entity.id
_entity.type
_entity.pdbx_description
1 polymer ?
#
loop_
_entity_poly.entity_id
_entity_poly.type
_entity_poly.pdbx_seq_one_letter_code
_entity_poly.pdbx_strand_id
1 'polypeptide(L)'
;NIQSWYSRDFILVNIKLPLTKQEMELDIKQWKIKEKNIKNIYDAFHFQKDYLIDLLNSTDYPNFNVEQMMEILFDCMKARNENILTYRDKIYTSSITNTIAKQHHTTWIKEFHPSLEDFIQK
;
A
#
# COMPACT_ATOMS: atom_id res chain seq x y z
N ASN A 1 8.56 7.49 0.82
CA ASN A 1 7.55 6.68 0.12
C ASN A 1 7.78 6.85 -1.38
N ILE A 2 7.09 6.10 -2.24
CA ILE A 2 7.38 6.15 -3.69
C ILE A 2 7.06 7.50 -4.36
N GLN A 3 6.02 8.20 -3.89
CA GLN A 3 5.70 9.55 -4.33
C GLN A 3 6.86 10.52 -4.06
N SER A 4 7.50 10.44 -2.88
CA SER A 4 8.69 11.25 -2.58
C SER A 4 9.86 10.95 -3.52
N TRP A 5 9.98 9.69 -3.98
CA TRP A 5 11.04 9.27 -4.90
C TRP A 5 10.82 9.85 -6.30
N TYR A 6 9.59 9.80 -6.80
CA TYR A 6 9.22 10.46 -8.06
C TYR A 6 9.46 11.97 -7.99
N SER A 7 9.04 12.62 -6.88
CA SER A 7 9.29 14.05 -6.67
C SER A 7 10.78 14.39 -6.59
N ARG A 8 11.58 13.53 -5.94
CA ARG A 8 13.05 13.66 -5.90
C ARG A 8 13.62 13.63 -7.32
N ASP A 9 13.21 12.68 -8.15
CA ASP A 9 13.76 12.49 -9.50
C ASP A 9 13.31 13.59 -10.46
N PHE A 10 12.11 14.12 -10.27
CA PHE A 10 11.67 15.35 -10.92
C PHE A 10 12.58 16.54 -10.59
N ILE A 11 12.94 16.73 -9.33
CA ILE A 11 13.78 17.87 -8.88
C ILE A 11 15.26 17.67 -9.25
N LEU A 12 15.80 16.46 -9.07
CA LEU A 12 17.24 16.19 -9.08
C LEU A 12 17.74 15.53 -10.37
N VAL A 13 16.93 14.67 -11.00
CA VAL A 13 17.37 13.78 -12.09
C VAL A 13 16.70 14.12 -13.42
N ASN A 14 15.93 15.21 -13.49
CA ASN A 14 15.18 15.63 -14.68
C ASN A 14 14.27 14.52 -15.24
N ILE A 15 13.38 13.94 -14.42
CA ILE A 15 12.14 13.40 -14.99
C ILE A 15 11.53 14.54 -15.80
N LYS A 16 11.52 14.39 -17.13
CA LYS A 16 11.02 15.43 -18.02
C LYS A 16 9.51 15.43 -17.90
N LEU A 17 8.98 16.49 -17.31
CA LEU A 17 7.56 16.76 -17.37
C LEU A 17 7.11 16.91 -18.84
N PRO A 18 5.84 16.59 -19.14
CA PRO A 18 5.25 16.90 -20.43
C PRO A 18 5.49 18.36 -20.82
N LEU A 19 5.75 18.60 -22.10
CA LEU A 19 6.09 19.94 -22.60
C LEU A 19 4.89 20.90 -22.53
N THR A 20 3.68 20.35 -22.51
CA THR A 20 2.45 21.14 -22.50
C THR A 20 1.60 20.88 -21.26
N LYS A 21 0.92 21.93 -20.81
CA LYS A 21 -0.12 21.82 -19.77
C LYS A 21 -1.24 20.86 -20.18
N GLN A 22 -1.56 20.82 -21.47
CA GLN A 22 -2.63 19.97 -22.02
C GLN A 22 -2.33 18.49 -21.81
N GLU A 23 -1.09 18.04 -22.00
CA GLU A 23 -0.69 16.65 -21.74
C GLU A 23 -0.85 16.29 -20.26
N MET A 24 -0.47 17.18 -19.34
CA MET A 24 -0.67 16.95 -17.89
C MET A 24 -2.15 16.91 -17.52
N GLU A 25 -2.97 17.80 -18.08
CA GLU A 25 -4.42 17.81 -17.87
C GLU A 25 -5.09 16.54 -18.41
N LEU A 26 -4.59 16.00 -19.53
CA LEU A 26 -5.05 14.75 -20.10
C LEU A 26 -4.73 13.57 -19.20
N ASP A 27 -3.51 13.46 -18.67
CA ASP A 27 -3.13 12.42 -17.71
C ASP A 27 -4.01 12.47 -16.44
N ILE A 28 -4.15 13.64 -15.83
CA ILE A 28 -5.04 13.86 -14.68
C ILE A 28 -6.48 13.44 -15.01
N LYS A 29 -6.97 13.77 -16.22
CA LYS A 29 -8.32 13.41 -16.65
C LYS A 29 -8.47 11.89 -16.78
N GLN A 30 -7.47 11.18 -17.29
CA GLN A 30 -7.50 9.72 -17.38
C GLN A 30 -7.61 9.09 -15.99
N TRP A 31 -6.80 9.54 -15.02
CA TRP A 31 -6.89 9.07 -13.64
C TRP A 31 -8.23 9.41 -12.99
N LYS A 32 -8.77 10.61 -13.20
CA LYS A 32 -10.13 10.98 -12.73
C LYS A 32 -11.24 10.13 -13.33
N ILE A 33 -11.11 9.71 -14.58
CA ILE A 33 -12.09 8.80 -15.22
C ILE A 33 -12.00 7.41 -14.57
N LYS A 34 -10.78 6.88 -14.36
CA LYS A 34 -10.58 5.61 -13.64
C LYS A 34 -11.16 5.69 -12.22
N GLU A 35 -10.90 6.76 -11.49
CA GLU A 35 -11.41 6.99 -10.14
C GLU A 35 -12.94 7.01 -10.09
N LYS A 36 -13.60 7.69 -11.03
CA LYS A 36 -15.08 7.71 -11.11
C LYS A 36 -15.71 6.35 -11.36
N ASN A 37 -14.95 5.39 -11.90
CA ASN A 37 -15.42 4.04 -12.16
C ASN A 37 -15.23 3.09 -10.98
N ILE A 38 -14.63 3.54 -9.87
CA ILE A 38 -14.51 2.75 -8.63
C ILE A 38 -15.91 2.56 -8.02
N LYS A 39 -16.36 1.30 -7.90
CA LYS A 39 -17.68 0.97 -7.36
C LYS A 39 -17.60 0.30 -5.99
N ASN A 40 -16.49 -0.37 -5.70
CA ASN A 40 -16.30 -1.14 -4.49
C ASN A 40 -14.84 -1.07 -4.03
N ILE A 41 -14.57 -1.71 -2.88
CA ILE A 41 -13.24 -1.69 -2.28
C ILE A 41 -12.17 -2.39 -3.13
N TYR A 42 -12.53 -3.45 -3.86
CA TYR A 42 -11.59 -4.14 -4.76
C TYR A 42 -11.15 -3.21 -5.89
N ASP A 43 -12.10 -2.48 -6.49
CA ASP A 43 -11.79 -1.50 -7.53
C ASP A 43 -10.85 -0.40 -6.98
N ALA A 44 -11.05 0.03 -5.73
CA ALA A 44 -10.20 1.03 -5.08
C ALA A 44 -8.77 0.50 -4.85
N PHE A 45 -8.62 -0.77 -4.47
CA PHE A 45 -7.30 -1.41 -4.38
C PHE A 45 -6.63 -1.50 -5.76
N HIS A 46 -7.33 -1.97 -6.79
CA HIS A 46 -6.76 -2.03 -8.14
C HIS A 46 -6.34 -0.65 -8.63
N PHE A 47 -7.17 0.38 -8.40
CA PHE A 47 -6.82 1.76 -8.74
C PHE A 47 -5.53 2.22 -8.05
N GLN A 48 -5.41 1.99 -6.74
CA GLN A 48 -4.20 2.35 -5.99
C GLN A 48 -2.99 1.51 -6.40
N LYS A 49 -3.19 0.24 -6.76
CA LYS A 49 -2.16 -0.67 -7.27
C LYS A 49 -1.58 -0.14 -8.57
N ASP A 50 -2.44 0.20 -9.53
CA ASP A 50 -2.05 0.75 -10.81
C ASP A 50 -1.24 2.04 -10.62
N TYR A 51 -1.65 2.90 -9.70
CA TYR A 51 -0.92 4.13 -9.37
C TYR A 51 0.47 3.85 -8.79
N LEU A 52 0.61 2.87 -7.90
CA LEU A 52 1.91 2.47 -7.37
C LEU A 52 2.83 1.90 -8.46
N ILE A 53 2.29 1.07 -9.35
CA ILE A 53 3.03 0.49 -10.48
C ILE A 53 3.51 1.59 -11.43
N ASP A 54 2.66 2.58 -11.73
CA ASP A 54 3.00 3.71 -12.58
C ASP A 54 4.20 4.50 -12.04
N LEU A 55 4.21 4.77 -10.72
CA LEU A 55 5.34 5.43 -10.06
C LEU A 55 6.59 4.55 -9.97
N LEU A 56 6.44 3.24 -9.73
CA LEU A 56 7.56 2.29 -9.70
C LEU A 56 8.28 2.24 -11.04
N ASN A 57 7.52 2.13 -12.13
CA ASN A 57 8.07 2.07 -13.47
C ASN A 57 8.77 3.37 -13.89
N SER A 58 8.47 4.47 -13.21
CA SER A 58 9.00 5.81 -13.51
C SER A 58 10.22 6.20 -12.67
N THR A 59 10.65 5.35 -11.73
CA THR A 59 11.73 5.67 -10.79
C THR A 59 12.68 4.49 -10.59
N ASP A 60 13.83 4.75 -9.96
CA ASP A 60 14.75 3.69 -9.51
C ASP A 60 14.42 3.14 -8.11
N TYR A 61 13.18 3.37 -7.63
CA TYR A 61 12.75 2.87 -6.33
C TYR A 61 12.85 1.33 -6.30
N PRO A 62 13.42 0.72 -5.24
CA PRO A 62 13.55 -0.73 -5.15
C PRO A 62 12.21 -1.43 -5.39
N ASN A 63 12.19 -2.32 -6.39
CA ASN A 63 10.98 -3.04 -6.73
C ASN A 63 10.59 -4.01 -5.60
N PHE A 64 9.29 -4.18 -5.41
CA PHE A 64 8.72 -5.10 -4.43
C PHE A 64 7.44 -5.71 -4.99
N ASN A 65 6.99 -6.83 -4.42
CA ASN A 65 5.79 -7.52 -4.89
C ASN A 65 4.52 -6.74 -4.51
N VAL A 66 4.13 -5.79 -5.37
CA VAL A 66 2.94 -4.95 -5.18
C VAL A 66 1.67 -5.82 -5.18
N GLU A 67 1.60 -6.84 -6.03
CA GLU A 67 0.43 -7.74 -6.08
C GLU A 67 0.20 -8.41 -4.72
N GLN A 68 1.24 -9.05 -4.18
CA GLN A 68 1.18 -9.72 -2.89
C GLN A 68 0.90 -8.74 -1.74
N MET A 69 1.46 -7.52 -1.80
CA MET A 69 1.14 -6.49 -0.82
C MET A 69 -0.37 -6.14 -0.85
N MET A 70 -0.96 -6.02 -2.04
CA MET A 70 -2.39 -5.71 -2.17
C MET A 70 -3.28 -6.88 -1.75
N GLU A 71 -2.89 -8.12 -2.04
CA GLU A 71 -3.58 -9.32 -1.54
C GLU A 71 -3.60 -9.36 0.00
N ILE A 72 -2.47 -9.08 0.65
CA ILE A 72 -2.38 -9.01 2.12
C ILE A 72 -3.32 -7.94 2.69
N LEU A 73 -3.36 -6.75 2.07
CA LEU A 73 -4.25 -5.68 2.50
C LEU A 73 -5.72 -6.06 2.30
N PHE A 74 -6.04 -6.71 1.19
CA PHE A 74 -7.38 -7.20 0.90
C PHE A 74 -7.82 -8.25 1.95
N ASP A 75 -6.96 -9.21 2.26
CA ASP A 75 -7.23 -10.22 3.29
C ASP A 75 -7.36 -9.63 4.68
N CYS A 76 -6.59 -8.59 5.01
CA CYS A 76 -6.73 -7.83 6.26
C CYS A 76 -8.10 -7.14 6.35
N MET A 77 -8.58 -6.56 5.25
CA MET A 77 -9.92 -5.97 5.22
C MET A 77 -11.02 -7.02 5.34
N LYS A 78 -10.89 -8.15 4.65
CA LYS A 78 -11.81 -9.28 4.79
C LYS A 78 -11.84 -9.80 6.23
N ALA A 79 -10.67 -10.00 6.84
CA ALA A 79 -10.51 -10.41 8.24
C ALA A 79 -11.23 -9.46 9.20
N ARG A 80 -11.11 -8.16 8.97
CA ARG A 80 -11.79 -7.13 9.75
C ARG A 80 -13.32 -7.24 9.64
N ASN A 81 -13.84 -7.53 8.46
CA ASN A 81 -15.27 -7.75 8.23
C ASN A 81 -15.76 -9.07 8.84
N GLU A 82 -14.94 -10.12 8.81
CA GLU A 82 -15.23 -11.43 9.43
C GLU A 82 -15.33 -11.30 10.95
N ASN A 83 -14.35 -10.64 11.59
CA ASN A 83 -14.38 -10.40 13.02
C ASN A 83 -13.55 -9.17 13.42
N ILE A 84 -14.27 -8.08 13.73
CA ILE A 84 -13.68 -6.80 14.12
C ILE A 84 -12.86 -6.87 15.43
N LEU A 85 -13.07 -7.88 16.27
CA LEU A 85 -12.38 -8.02 17.56
C LEU A 85 -11.07 -8.81 17.44
N THR A 86 -10.93 -9.68 16.43
CA THR A 86 -9.80 -10.62 16.33
C THR A 86 -8.96 -10.44 15.07
N TYR A 87 -9.31 -9.53 14.15
CA TYR A 87 -8.56 -9.36 12.89
C TYR A 87 -7.09 -8.96 13.10
N ARG A 88 -6.77 -8.29 14.22
CA ARG A 88 -5.40 -7.92 14.60
C ARG A 88 -4.56 -9.10 15.07
N ASP A 89 -5.19 -10.23 15.43
CA ASP A 89 -4.49 -11.45 15.84
C ASP A 89 -4.04 -12.30 14.65
N LYS A 90 -4.43 -11.94 13.41
CA LYS A 90 -3.97 -12.64 12.20
C LYS A 90 -2.52 -12.29 11.90
N ILE A 91 -1.78 -13.28 11.41
CA ILE A 91 -0.40 -13.14 10.94
C ILE A 91 -0.34 -13.22 9.42
N TYR A 92 0.60 -12.48 8.83
CA TYR A 92 0.81 -12.41 7.39
C TYR A 92 2.29 -12.62 7.06
N THR A 93 2.56 -13.07 5.84
CA THR A 93 3.92 -13.20 5.31
C THR A 93 4.35 -11.87 4.69
N SER A 94 5.55 -11.39 5.02
CA SER A 94 6.11 -10.17 4.42
C SER A 94 6.26 -10.34 2.90
N SER A 95 5.70 -9.43 2.11
CA SER A 95 5.87 -9.39 0.65
C SER A 95 7.27 -8.94 0.20
N ILE A 96 8.13 -8.54 1.15
CA ILE A 96 9.50 -8.09 0.89
C ILE A 96 10.49 -9.20 1.25
N THR A 97 10.37 -9.76 2.45
CA THR A 97 11.34 -10.72 3.00
C THR A 97 10.87 -12.17 2.95
N ASN A 98 9.62 -12.42 2.55
CA ASN A 98 8.96 -13.73 2.64
C ASN A 98 8.95 -14.36 4.04
N THR A 99 9.26 -13.57 5.08
CA THR A 99 9.24 -14.03 6.47
C THR A 99 7.83 -13.93 7.01
N ILE A 100 7.34 -15.01 7.63
CA ILE A 100 6.04 -15.03 8.31
C ILE A 100 6.12 -14.28 9.64
N ALA A 101 5.12 -13.44 9.93
CA ALA A 101 5.01 -12.78 11.23
C ALA A 101 4.82 -13.83 12.35
N LYS A 102 5.46 -13.61 13.50
CA LYS A 102 5.24 -14.43 14.70
C LYS A 102 3.90 -14.04 15.32
N GLN A 103 3.14 -15.03 15.79
CA GLN A 103 1.97 -14.77 16.61
C GLN A 103 2.37 -13.97 17.86
N HIS A 104 1.64 -12.91 18.16
CA HIS A 104 1.84 -12.12 19.37
C HIS A 104 1.51 -12.97 20.62
N HIS A 105 2.19 -12.71 21.74
CA HIS A 105 2.01 -13.47 22.98
C HIS A 105 0.65 -13.23 23.65
N THR A 106 0.02 -12.09 23.39
CA THR A 106 -1.32 -11.71 23.89
C THR A 106 -2.26 -11.42 22.73
N THR A 107 -3.51 -11.92 22.79
CA THR A 107 -4.56 -11.52 21.84
C THR A 107 -4.91 -10.06 22.02
N TRP A 108 -5.22 -9.34 20.93
CA TRP A 108 -5.44 -7.90 20.93
C TRP A 108 -6.47 -7.43 21.96
N ILE A 109 -7.58 -8.17 22.13
CA ILE A 109 -8.65 -7.79 23.08
C ILE A 109 -8.23 -7.88 24.57
N LYS A 110 -7.12 -8.57 24.86
CA LYS A 110 -6.57 -8.74 26.21
C LYS A 110 -5.36 -7.83 26.48
N GLU A 111 -4.91 -7.07 25.49
CA GLU A 111 -3.74 -6.19 25.58
C GLU A 111 -4.20 -4.76 25.95
N PHE A 112 -4.35 -4.50 27.25
CA PHE A 112 -4.97 -3.27 27.76
C PHE A 112 -4.01 -2.08 27.90
N HIS A 113 -2.71 -2.35 28.09
CA HIS A 113 -1.69 -1.34 28.32
C HIS A 113 -0.46 -1.58 27.44
N PRO A 114 -0.59 -1.43 26.12
CA PRO A 114 0.51 -1.71 25.21
C PRO A 114 1.62 -0.68 25.39
N SER A 115 2.74 -1.10 25.97
CA SER A 115 4.03 -0.43 25.84
C SER A 115 4.86 -1.09 24.73
N LEU A 116 5.90 -0.41 24.24
CA LEU A 116 6.83 -1.05 23.31
C LEU A 116 7.57 -2.19 24.02
N GLU A 117 7.94 -1.98 25.28
CA GLU A 117 8.64 -2.93 26.13
C GLU A 117 7.85 -4.23 26.30
N ASP A 118 6.53 -4.16 26.47
CA ASP A 118 5.66 -5.34 26.57
C ASP A 118 5.51 -6.02 25.20
N PHE A 119 5.32 -5.25 24.13
CA PHE A 119 5.07 -5.78 22.77
C PHE A 119 6.24 -6.61 22.21
N ILE A 120 7.49 -6.28 22.56
CA ILE A 120 8.68 -6.97 22.03
C ILE A 120 9.15 -8.14 22.89
N GLN A 121 8.46 -8.44 24.00
CA GLN A 121 8.81 -9.58 24.85
C GLN A 121 8.67 -10.89 24.07
N LYS A 122 9.60 -11.83 24.33
CA LYS A 122 9.76 -13.05 23.53
C LYS A 122 8.77 -14.15 23.93
#